data_AF-A0A965YFB6-F1
#
_entry.id   AF-A0A965YFB6-F1
#
_cell.length_a   1.000
_cell.length_b   1.000
_cell.length_c   1.000
_cell.angle_alpha   90.00
_cell.angle_beta   90.00
_cell.angle_gamma   90.00
#
_symmetry.space_group_name_H-M   'P 1'
#
loop_
_entity.id
_entity.type
_entity.pdbx_description
1 polymer ?
#
loop_
_entity_poly.entity_id
_entity_poly.type
_entity_poly.pdbx_seq_one_letter_code
_entity_poly.pdbx_strand_id
1 'polypeptide(L)'
;MTAPSLRIRKIIRHEGDLCNPDKENYPGLSAPARCARVARGVYLPMGFSLYSWQQSCIKEWLSIGSRGVVQVVTGAGKTILALYAAKALQEKLGKPVELVIIVPKTFLVTQWKASILSHQQDLGIKREDIGWVQGNHHQVHNRRVMIYVVNSARYTLSSTLHSLLGAGKTVLVIADECHHYASAENRKIFSFLDTLDAKTRKRFHSFGLSATPQVHGFATHLVPALGPLFYTYGFTEAIRDGVINQVVIHNVELAMTQEQDALYG
;
A
#
# COMPACT_ATOMS: atom_id res chain seq x y z
N MET A 1 4.92 -37.55 43.70
CA MET A 1 4.39 -36.27 44.22
C MET A 1 4.07 -35.39 43.03
N THR A 2 2.79 -35.06 42.87
CA THR A 2 2.17 -34.46 41.69
C THR A 2 2.41 -32.95 41.62
N ALA A 3 2.97 -32.46 40.51
CA ALA A 3 3.11 -31.03 40.21
C ALA A 3 1.78 -30.46 39.67
N PRO A 4 1.39 -29.22 40.02
CA PRO A 4 0.14 -28.64 39.54
C PRO A 4 0.27 -28.18 38.09
N SER A 5 -0.65 -28.61 37.23
CA SER A 5 -0.74 -28.14 35.84
C SER A 5 -1.22 -26.68 35.80
N LEU A 6 -0.37 -25.75 35.36
CA LEU A 6 -0.82 -24.41 34.99
C LEU A 6 -1.63 -24.47 33.68
N ARG A 7 -2.95 -24.43 33.78
CA ARG A 7 -3.82 -24.11 32.64
C ARG A 7 -3.78 -22.61 32.40
N ILE A 8 -3.09 -22.16 31.36
CA ILE A 8 -3.21 -20.79 30.85
C ILE A 8 -4.62 -20.66 30.23
N ARG A 9 -5.57 -20.11 30.99
CA ARG A 9 -6.84 -19.64 30.42
C ARG A 9 -6.57 -18.33 29.69
N LYS A 10 -6.74 -18.33 28.38
CA LYS A 10 -6.81 -17.12 27.55
C LYS A 10 -8.05 -16.34 27.97
N ILE A 11 -7.91 -15.40 28.91
CA ILE A 11 -8.97 -14.44 29.22
C ILE A 11 -8.86 -13.32 28.18
N ILE A 12 -9.51 -13.50 27.04
CA ILE A 12 -9.91 -12.38 26.20
C ILE A 12 -11.21 -11.88 26.82
N ARG A 13 -11.15 -10.84 27.65
CA ARG A 13 -12.36 -10.05 27.92
C ARG A 13 -12.61 -9.21 26.67
N HIS A 14 -13.52 -9.68 25.83
CA HIS A 14 -14.34 -8.79 25.04
C HIS A 14 -15.35 -8.17 26.01
N GLU A 15 -15.06 -6.99 26.54
CA GLU A 15 -16.13 -6.09 26.96
C GLU A 15 -16.82 -5.65 25.67
N GLY A 16 -17.93 -6.31 25.38
CA GLY A 16 -18.91 -5.80 24.44
C GLY A 16 -19.61 -4.63 25.11
N ASP A 17 -19.41 -3.44 24.57
CA ASP A 17 -20.24 -2.28 24.87
C ASP A 17 -21.67 -2.58 24.41
N LEU A 18 -22.49 -3.04 25.35
CA LEU A 18 -23.91 -2.80 25.34
C LEU A 18 -24.07 -1.28 25.48
N CYS A 19 -24.64 -0.64 24.46
CA CYS A 19 -25.12 0.73 24.52
C CYS A 19 -25.91 0.93 25.81
N ASN A 20 -25.33 1.63 26.77
CA ASN A 20 -26.03 2.19 27.92
C ASN A 20 -26.29 3.67 27.61
N PRO A 21 -27.53 4.08 27.30
CA PRO A 21 -27.87 5.47 27.14
C PRO A 21 -28.03 6.01 28.55
N ASP A 22 -27.00 6.68 29.07
CA ASP A 22 -27.05 7.69 30.15
C ASP A 22 -25.71 7.68 30.90
N LYS A 23 -24.70 8.38 30.38
CA LYS A 23 -23.70 9.12 31.19
C LYS A 23 -23.10 10.25 30.35
N GLU A 24 -23.68 11.44 30.52
CA GLU A 24 -22.96 12.69 30.36
C GLU A 24 -21.76 12.72 31.34
N ASN A 25 -20.77 13.55 31.01
CA ASN A 25 -19.61 13.97 31.82
C ASN A 25 -18.29 13.16 31.72
N TYR A 26 -17.53 13.42 30.65
CA TYR A 26 -16.06 13.50 30.70
C TYR A 26 -15.61 14.75 29.93
N PRO A 27 -15.03 15.78 30.58
CA PRO A 27 -14.46 16.92 29.89
C PRO A 27 -13.03 16.58 29.44
N GLY A 28 -12.75 16.61 28.14
CA GLY A 28 -11.35 16.74 27.66
C GLY A 28 -10.82 15.78 26.59
N LEU A 29 -11.63 14.96 25.92
CA LEU A 29 -11.19 14.23 24.71
C LEU A 29 -12.05 14.62 23.50
N SER A 30 -11.48 15.39 22.57
CA SER A 30 -12.07 15.54 21.24
C SER A 30 -11.90 14.23 20.48
N ALA A 31 -13.00 13.51 20.27
CA ALA A 31 -13.05 12.36 19.37
C ALA A 31 -12.56 12.75 17.97
N PRO A 32 -11.91 11.85 17.20
CA PRO A 32 -11.61 12.13 15.80
C PRO A 32 -12.92 12.40 15.07
N ALA A 33 -13.00 13.59 14.46
CA ALA A 33 -14.22 14.10 13.85
C ALA A 33 -14.82 13.11 12.84
N ARG A 34 -15.88 12.41 13.25
CA ARG A 34 -16.72 11.59 12.35
C ARG A 34 -18.20 12.00 12.32
N CYS A 35 -18.57 13.09 12.96
CA CYS A 35 -19.87 13.74 12.74
C CYS A 35 -19.76 15.22 13.11
N ALA A 36 -19.86 16.11 12.13
CA ALA A 36 -20.21 17.49 12.39
C ALA A 36 -21.75 17.57 12.51
N ARG A 37 -22.23 17.93 13.69
CA ARG A 37 -23.66 18.11 13.96
C ARG A 37 -24.08 19.45 13.33
N VAL A 38 -24.76 19.41 12.18
CA VAL A 38 -25.50 20.57 11.68
C VAL A 38 -26.94 20.44 12.13
N ALA A 39 -27.47 21.49 12.75
CA ALA A 39 -28.87 21.56 13.17
C ALA A 39 -29.77 21.23 11.96
N ARG A 40 -30.64 20.23 12.12
CA ARG A 40 -31.55 19.63 11.10
C ARG A 40 -30.97 18.46 10.29
N GLY A 41 -30.73 17.33 10.96
CA GLY A 41 -31.22 16.00 10.54
C GLY A 41 -31.01 15.48 9.10
N VAL A 42 -30.14 16.09 8.29
CA VAL A 42 -29.81 15.63 6.94
C VAL A 42 -28.33 15.27 6.94
N TYR A 43 -28.04 13.96 6.97
CA TYR A 43 -26.69 13.46 6.73
C TYR A 43 -26.42 13.56 5.23
N LEU A 44 -25.77 14.63 4.79
CA LEU A 44 -25.14 14.64 3.47
C LEU A 44 -24.07 13.54 3.45
N PRO A 45 -23.98 12.72 2.39
CA PRO A 45 -22.85 11.82 2.25
C PRO A 45 -21.59 12.68 2.23
N MET A 46 -20.81 12.62 3.30
CA MET A 46 -19.51 13.27 3.36
C MET A 46 -18.68 12.65 2.24
N GLY A 47 -18.36 13.47 1.23
CA GLY A 47 -17.52 13.04 0.11
C GLY A 47 -16.21 12.46 0.62
N PHE A 48 -15.71 11.43 -0.05
CA PHE A 48 -14.40 10.87 0.25
C PHE A 48 -13.32 11.95 0.02
N SER A 49 -12.45 12.18 1.01
CA SER A 49 -11.34 13.11 0.91
C SER A 49 -10.03 12.47 1.38
N LEU A 50 -8.95 12.71 0.65
CA LEU A 50 -7.61 12.28 1.02
C LEU A 50 -7.11 13.02 2.27
N TYR A 51 -6.32 12.34 3.09
CA TYR A 51 -5.56 12.99 4.17
C TYR A 51 -4.58 14.02 3.60
N SER A 52 -4.28 15.07 4.37
CA SER A 52 -3.37 16.15 3.95
C SER A 52 -1.99 15.64 3.53
N TRP A 53 -1.47 14.63 4.23
CA TRP A 53 -0.19 13.99 3.89
C TRP A 53 -0.25 13.24 2.55
N GLN A 54 -1.39 12.62 2.21
CA GLN A 54 -1.57 11.92 0.94
C GLN A 54 -1.58 12.90 -0.22
N GLN A 55 -2.28 14.03 -0.07
CA GLN A 55 -2.30 15.10 -1.06
C GLN A 55 -0.90 15.69 -1.28
N SER A 56 -0.17 15.94 -0.17
CA SER A 56 1.20 16.46 -0.21
C SER A 56 2.15 15.48 -0.91
N CYS A 57 2.07 14.19 -0.56
CA CYS A 57 2.85 13.13 -1.19
C CYS A 57 2.57 13.02 -2.70
N ILE A 58 1.32 13.09 -3.13
CA ILE A 58 0.97 13.03 -4.56
C ILE A 58 1.53 14.26 -5.30
N LYS A 59 1.36 15.46 -4.74
CA LYS A 59 1.87 16.70 -5.33
C LYS A 59 3.39 16.64 -5.52
N GLU A 60 4.12 16.19 -4.50
CA GLU A 60 5.56 16.04 -4.56
C GLU A 60 5.98 15.01 -5.60
N TRP A 61 5.34 13.83 -5.60
CA TRP A 61 5.61 12.79 -6.59
C TRP A 61 5.40 13.27 -8.03
N LEU A 62 4.34 14.05 -8.29
CA LEU A 62 4.10 14.65 -9.60
C LEU A 62 5.18 15.68 -9.97
N SER A 63 5.78 16.37 -9.00
CA SER A 63 6.82 17.39 -9.24
C SER A 63 8.18 16.77 -9.63
N ILE A 64 8.49 15.58 -9.12
CA ILE A 64 9.75 14.87 -9.39
C ILE A 64 9.71 13.96 -10.63
N GLY A 65 8.73 14.16 -11.52
CA GLY A 65 8.59 13.38 -12.75
C GLY A 65 7.85 12.04 -12.57
N SER A 66 7.10 11.88 -11.48
CA SER A 66 6.20 10.74 -11.26
C SER A 66 6.92 9.38 -11.23
N ARG A 67 8.11 9.37 -10.66
CA ARG A 67 8.89 8.16 -10.35
C ARG A 67 9.48 8.28 -8.95
N GLY A 68 9.07 7.42 -8.04
CA GLY A 68 9.67 7.37 -6.72
C GLY A 68 9.10 6.28 -5.83
N VAL A 69 9.74 6.12 -4.68
CA VAL A 69 9.31 5.25 -3.59
C VAL A 69 8.87 6.11 -2.42
N VAL A 70 7.76 5.74 -1.79
CA VAL A 70 7.28 6.34 -0.54
C VAL A 70 7.40 5.33 0.60
N GLN A 71 7.96 5.79 1.72
CA GLN A 71 7.96 5.07 2.99
C GLN A 71 6.69 5.45 3.77
N VAL A 72 5.80 4.50 4.01
CA VAL A 72 4.55 4.77 4.75
C VAL A 72 4.28 3.63 5.72
N VAL A 73 3.98 3.98 6.98
CA VAL A 73 3.53 3.00 7.98
C VAL A 73 2.30 2.22 7.53
N THR A 74 2.18 1.00 8.05
CA THR A 74 0.97 0.19 7.84
C THR A 74 -0.25 0.89 8.45
N GLY A 75 -1.43 0.67 7.86
CA GLY A 75 -2.67 1.28 8.34
C GLY A 75 -2.91 2.73 7.92
N ALA A 76 -1.90 3.46 7.42
CA ALA A 76 -2.09 4.85 6.98
C ALA A 76 -2.86 5.02 5.65
N GLY A 77 -3.13 3.94 4.92
CA GLY A 77 -3.90 4.00 3.66
C GLY A 77 -3.06 4.09 2.40
N LYS A 78 -1.98 3.29 2.29
CA LYS A 78 -1.10 3.20 1.12
C LYS A 78 -1.85 2.90 -0.19
N THR A 79 -2.84 2.01 -0.15
CA THR A 79 -3.63 1.63 -1.34
C THR A 79 -4.39 2.81 -1.91
N ILE A 80 -5.06 3.57 -1.03
CA ILE A 80 -5.80 4.78 -1.41
C ILE A 80 -4.87 5.84 -1.99
N LEU A 81 -3.73 6.10 -1.32
CA LEU A 81 -2.70 7.01 -1.82
C LEU A 81 -2.31 6.68 -3.26
N ALA A 82 -2.03 5.40 -3.56
CA ALA A 82 -1.54 4.99 -4.86
C ALA A 82 -2.62 5.05 -5.97
N LEU A 83 -3.86 4.69 -5.65
CA LEU A 83 -4.98 4.83 -6.60
C LEU A 83 -5.23 6.30 -6.97
N TYR A 84 -5.16 7.19 -5.97
CA TYR A 84 -5.31 8.62 -6.21
C TYR A 84 -4.07 9.26 -6.86
N ALA A 85 -2.87 8.71 -6.64
CA ALA A 85 -1.69 9.08 -7.42
C ALA A 85 -1.88 8.72 -8.91
N ALA A 86 -2.43 7.54 -9.21
CA ALA A 86 -2.75 7.14 -10.58
C ALA A 86 -3.79 8.07 -11.24
N LYS A 87 -4.85 8.43 -10.50
CA LYS A 87 -5.84 9.42 -10.93
C LYS A 87 -5.19 10.78 -11.24
N ALA A 88 -4.42 11.31 -10.30
CA ALA A 88 -3.77 12.61 -10.44
C ALA A 88 -2.75 12.63 -11.60
N LEU A 89 -2.04 11.53 -11.84
CA LEU A 89 -1.18 11.39 -13.01
C LEU A 89 -1.97 11.44 -14.32
N GLN A 90 -3.08 10.69 -14.39
CA GLN A 90 -3.94 10.68 -15.57
C GLN A 90 -4.50 12.09 -15.87
N GLU A 91 -4.97 12.79 -14.83
CA GLU A 91 -5.45 14.18 -14.92
C GLU A 91 -4.34 15.12 -15.41
N LYS A 92 -3.15 15.06 -14.81
CA LYS A 92 -2.00 15.88 -15.21
C LYS A 92 -1.60 15.67 -16.68
N LEU A 93 -1.68 14.44 -17.17
CA LEU A 93 -1.27 14.09 -18.52
C LEU A 93 -2.38 14.27 -19.57
N GLY A 94 -3.64 14.38 -19.15
CA GLY A 94 -4.80 14.52 -20.05
C GLY A 94 -5.02 13.34 -20.99
N LYS A 95 -4.50 12.15 -20.67
CA LYS A 95 -4.56 10.95 -21.53
C LYS A 95 -4.62 9.66 -20.70
N PRO A 96 -5.12 8.55 -21.25
CA PRO A 96 -5.20 7.28 -20.52
C PRO A 96 -3.83 6.80 -20.01
N VAL A 97 -3.82 6.30 -18.77
CA VAL A 97 -2.67 5.64 -18.15
C VAL A 97 -3.03 4.18 -17.91
N GLU A 98 -2.20 3.28 -18.44
CA GLU A 98 -2.25 1.84 -18.14
C GLU A 98 -1.70 1.63 -16.74
N LEU A 99 -2.49 1.04 -15.85
CA LEU A 99 -2.13 0.82 -14.46
C LEU A 99 -1.68 -0.62 -14.24
N VAL A 100 -0.43 -0.79 -13.83
CA VAL A 100 0.14 -2.10 -13.51
C VAL A 100 0.47 -2.14 -12.02
N ILE A 101 -0.24 -2.98 -11.26
CA ILE A 101 -0.04 -3.14 -9.82
C ILE A 101 0.69 -4.45 -9.58
N ILE A 102 1.81 -4.40 -8.88
CA ILE A 102 2.61 -5.56 -8.51
C ILE A 102 2.44 -5.77 -7.01
N VAL A 103 2.09 -7.00 -6.61
CA VAL A 103 1.90 -7.37 -5.20
C VAL A 103 2.73 -8.61 -4.84
N PRO A 104 3.26 -8.73 -3.60
CA PRO A 104 4.04 -9.89 -3.20
C PRO A 104 3.21 -11.15 -2.95
N LYS A 105 1.92 -10.99 -2.62
CA LYS A 105 1.07 -12.08 -2.12
C LYS A 105 -0.29 -12.11 -2.83
N THR A 106 -0.84 -13.31 -2.93
CA THR A 106 -2.09 -13.63 -3.62
C THR A 106 -3.31 -12.90 -3.04
N PHE A 107 -3.45 -12.88 -1.71
CA PHE A 107 -4.59 -12.23 -1.06
C PHE A 107 -4.64 -10.71 -1.32
N LEU A 108 -3.50 -10.08 -1.60
CA LEU A 108 -3.42 -8.65 -1.92
C LEU A 108 -4.13 -8.35 -3.25
N VAL A 109 -4.17 -9.30 -4.19
CA VAL A 109 -4.93 -9.13 -5.44
C VAL A 109 -6.40 -8.84 -5.13
N THR A 110 -7.00 -9.61 -4.23
CA THR A 110 -8.40 -9.41 -3.83
C THR A 110 -8.59 -8.07 -3.10
N GLN A 111 -7.65 -7.67 -2.24
CA GLN A 111 -7.71 -6.38 -1.53
C GLN A 111 -7.61 -5.18 -2.47
N TRP A 112 -6.70 -5.24 -3.45
CA TRP A 112 -6.55 -4.20 -4.47
C TRP A 112 -7.78 -4.12 -5.36
N LYS A 113 -8.32 -5.27 -5.80
CA LYS A 113 -9.58 -5.31 -6.58
C LYS A 113 -10.73 -4.66 -5.81
N ALA A 114 -10.92 -5.02 -4.54
CA ALA A 114 -11.95 -4.44 -3.70
C ALA A 114 -11.77 -2.92 -3.57
N SER A 115 -10.55 -2.46 -3.31
CA SER A 115 -10.24 -1.03 -3.17
C SER A 115 -10.51 -0.24 -4.45
N ILE A 116 -10.14 -0.77 -5.61
CA ILE A 116 -10.43 -0.15 -6.92
C ILE A 116 -11.95 -0.05 -7.11
N LEU A 117 -12.69 -1.12 -6.85
CA LEU A 117 -14.13 -1.16 -7.05
C LEU A 117 -14.90 -0.25 -6.08
N SER A 118 -14.41 -0.09 -4.85
CA SER A 118 -14.95 0.87 -3.88
C SER A 118 -14.80 2.33 -4.33
N HIS A 119 -13.84 2.62 -5.20
CA HIS A 119 -13.57 3.96 -5.75
C HIS A 119 -13.78 4.03 -7.27
N GLN A 120 -14.54 3.11 -7.86
CA GLN A 120 -14.68 2.98 -9.31
C GLN A 120 -15.21 4.25 -10.00
N GLN A 121 -16.09 5.00 -9.34
CA GLN A 121 -16.64 6.25 -9.86
C GLN A 121 -15.56 7.34 -9.89
N ASP A 122 -14.82 7.50 -8.79
CA ASP A 122 -13.75 8.50 -8.69
C ASP A 122 -12.61 8.26 -9.66
N LEU A 123 -12.28 6.98 -9.90
CA LEU A 123 -11.18 6.55 -10.76
C LEU A 123 -11.60 6.37 -12.23
N GLY A 124 -12.91 6.34 -12.49
CA GLY A 124 -13.48 5.99 -13.79
C GLY A 124 -13.04 4.60 -14.28
N ILE A 125 -12.94 3.62 -13.39
CA ILE A 125 -12.47 2.24 -13.69
C ILE A 125 -13.61 1.28 -13.41
N LYS A 126 -14.08 0.56 -14.42
CA LYS A 126 -15.15 -0.43 -14.27
C LYS A 126 -14.58 -1.79 -13.90
N ARG A 127 -15.46 -2.72 -13.51
CA ARG A 127 -15.05 -4.09 -13.15
C ARG A 127 -14.37 -4.83 -14.30
N GLU A 128 -14.85 -4.62 -15.52
CA GLU A 128 -14.27 -5.15 -16.75
C GLU A 128 -12.92 -4.50 -17.11
N ASP A 129 -12.55 -3.37 -16.52
CA ASP A 129 -11.23 -2.77 -16.77
C ASP A 129 -10.11 -3.42 -15.95
N ILE A 130 -10.44 -4.40 -15.09
CA ILE A 130 -9.51 -5.00 -14.12
C ILE A 130 -9.20 -6.45 -14.49
N GLY A 131 -7.94 -6.71 -14.80
CA GLY A 131 -7.36 -8.04 -14.99
C GLY A 131 -6.36 -8.39 -13.89
N TRP A 132 -6.07 -9.69 -13.72
CA TRP A 132 -5.04 -10.14 -12.78
C TRP A 132 -4.34 -11.42 -13.23
N VAL A 133 -3.11 -11.60 -12.74
CA VAL A 133 -2.25 -12.75 -13.04
C VAL A 133 -1.68 -13.29 -11.74
N GLN A 134 -1.99 -14.55 -11.44
CA GLN A 134 -1.61 -15.20 -10.19
C GLN A 134 -1.58 -16.72 -10.33
N GLY A 135 -0.52 -17.36 -9.83
CA GLY A 135 -0.36 -18.81 -9.92
C GLY A 135 -0.42 -19.27 -11.37
N ASN A 136 -1.31 -20.22 -11.66
CA ASN A 136 -1.58 -20.74 -13.01
C ASN A 136 -2.66 -19.92 -13.76
N HIS A 137 -3.21 -18.87 -13.15
CA HIS A 137 -4.24 -18.04 -13.77
C HIS A 137 -3.58 -16.91 -14.56
N HIS A 138 -3.46 -17.11 -15.87
CA HIS A 138 -2.90 -16.14 -16.81
C HIS A 138 -4.02 -15.52 -17.64
N GLN A 139 -4.58 -14.40 -17.19
CA GLN A 139 -5.47 -13.61 -18.04
C GLN A 139 -4.68 -12.88 -19.12
N VAL A 140 -5.35 -12.65 -20.25
CA VAL A 140 -4.82 -11.81 -21.33
C VAL A 140 -4.44 -10.44 -20.76
N HIS A 141 -3.23 -9.96 -21.05
CA HIS A 141 -2.69 -8.69 -20.56
C HIS A 141 -3.25 -7.49 -21.34
N ASN A 142 -4.58 -7.35 -21.39
CA ASN A 142 -5.28 -6.38 -22.25
C ASN A 142 -6.28 -5.49 -21.49
N ARG A 143 -6.23 -5.47 -20.16
CA ARG A 143 -7.09 -4.64 -19.34
C ARG A 143 -6.35 -3.36 -18.94
N ARG A 144 -7.10 -2.27 -18.74
CA ARG A 144 -6.54 -0.97 -18.32
C ARG A 144 -5.83 -1.03 -16.97
N VAL A 145 -6.31 -1.88 -16.07
CA VAL A 145 -5.66 -2.18 -14.80
C VAL A 145 -5.30 -3.66 -14.76
N MET A 146 -4.02 -3.94 -14.57
CA MET A 146 -3.52 -5.31 -14.42
C MET A 146 -2.82 -5.48 -13.07
N ILE A 147 -3.26 -6.47 -12.29
CA ILE A 147 -2.67 -6.80 -10.98
C ILE A 147 -1.86 -8.09 -11.09
N TYR A 148 -0.58 -8.06 -10.74
CA TYR A 148 0.32 -9.20 -10.84
C TYR A 148 0.83 -9.61 -9.46
N VAL A 149 0.74 -10.90 -9.15
CA VAL A 149 1.55 -11.47 -8.07
C VAL A 149 2.97 -11.64 -8.58
N VAL A 150 3.95 -11.08 -7.86
CA VAL A 150 5.35 -10.97 -8.33
C VAL A 150 5.91 -12.29 -8.86
N ASN A 151 5.65 -13.41 -8.20
CA ASN A 151 6.13 -14.74 -8.62
C ASN A 151 5.61 -15.16 -10.00
N SER A 152 4.40 -14.78 -10.35
CA SER A 152 3.80 -15.07 -11.67
C SER A 152 4.17 -14.03 -12.72
N ALA A 153 4.66 -12.85 -12.31
CA ALA A 153 5.04 -11.75 -13.19
C ALA A 153 6.49 -11.82 -13.67
N ARG A 154 7.39 -12.54 -12.97
CA ARG A 154 8.85 -12.48 -13.18
C ARG A 154 9.28 -12.64 -14.64
N TYR A 155 8.61 -13.50 -15.40
CA TYR A 155 8.99 -13.86 -16.77
C TYR A 155 8.16 -13.17 -17.87
N THR A 156 7.02 -12.56 -17.53
CA THR A 156 6.05 -12.04 -18.51
C THR A 156 5.81 -10.54 -18.38
N LEU A 157 6.02 -9.97 -17.19
CA LEU A 157 5.70 -8.58 -16.94
C LEU A 157 6.64 -7.63 -17.67
N SER A 158 7.93 -7.95 -17.70
CA SER A 158 8.94 -7.13 -18.37
C SER A 158 8.65 -6.99 -19.88
N SER A 159 8.35 -8.10 -20.56
CA SER A 159 7.99 -8.09 -21.99
C SER A 159 6.64 -7.40 -22.25
N THR A 160 5.67 -7.57 -21.36
CA THR A 160 4.37 -6.87 -21.45
C THR A 160 4.54 -5.35 -21.32
N LEU A 161 5.30 -4.89 -20.31
CA LEU A 161 5.59 -3.47 -20.11
C LEU A 161 6.35 -2.87 -21.30
N HIS A 162 7.35 -3.59 -21.82
CA HIS A 162 8.06 -3.19 -23.02
C HIS A 162 7.12 -3.01 -24.22
N SER A 163 6.22 -3.95 -24.45
CA SER A 163 5.23 -3.90 -25.54
C SER A 163 4.26 -2.72 -25.39
N LEU A 164 3.70 -2.50 -24.20
CA LEU A 164 2.80 -1.37 -23.93
C LEU A 164 3.48 -0.02 -24.20
N LEU A 165 4.71 0.15 -23.69
CA LEU A 165 5.48 1.38 -23.85
C LEU A 165 5.89 1.61 -25.31
N GLY A 166 6.31 0.54 -26.00
CA GLY A 166 6.65 0.55 -27.43
C GLY A 166 5.45 0.91 -28.33
N ALA A 167 4.25 0.45 -27.95
CA ALA A 167 2.98 0.80 -28.61
C ALA A 167 2.52 2.25 -28.34
N GLY A 168 3.32 3.09 -27.67
CA GLY A 168 2.97 4.48 -27.43
C GLY A 168 2.20 4.74 -26.15
N LYS A 169 1.86 3.71 -25.38
CA LYS A 169 1.04 3.85 -24.17
C LYS A 169 1.84 4.44 -23.02
N THR A 170 1.13 5.13 -22.13
CA THR A 170 1.68 5.62 -20.85
C THR A 170 1.36 4.61 -19.78
N VAL A 171 2.36 4.19 -19.01
CA VAL A 171 2.23 3.13 -18.01
C VAL A 171 2.65 3.66 -16.64
N LEU A 172 1.81 3.43 -15.64
CA LEU A 172 2.16 3.58 -14.22
C LEU A 172 2.29 2.21 -13.57
N VAL A 173 3.48 1.91 -13.05
CA VAL A 173 3.70 0.75 -12.20
C VAL A 173 3.57 1.14 -10.73
N ILE A 174 2.59 0.56 -10.03
CA ILE A 174 2.50 0.58 -8.58
C ILE A 174 3.17 -0.69 -8.05
N ALA A 175 4.23 -0.52 -7.26
CA ALA A 175 4.98 -1.61 -6.65
C ALA A 175 4.66 -1.69 -5.15
N ASP A 176 3.75 -2.57 -4.76
CA ASP A 176 3.31 -2.73 -3.38
C ASP A 176 4.31 -3.59 -2.58
N GLU A 177 4.59 -3.18 -1.34
CA GLU A 177 5.67 -3.74 -0.51
C GLU A 177 6.99 -3.93 -1.30
N CYS A 178 7.42 -2.85 -1.95
CA CYS A 178 8.49 -2.86 -2.94
C CYS A 178 9.86 -3.31 -2.40
N HIS A 179 10.02 -3.39 -1.07
CA HIS A 179 11.19 -3.98 -0.42
C HIS A 179 11.42 -5.44 -0.85
N HIS A 180 10.37 -6.16 -1.27
CA HIS A 180 10.48 -7.51 -1.81
C HIS A 180 11.14 -7.57 -3.21
N TYR A 181 11.23 -6.46 -3.93
CA TYR A 181 11.64 -6.44 -5.35
C TYR A 181 13.14 -6.17 -5.56
N ALA A 182 13.89 -6.01 -4.48
CA ALA A 182 15.35 -5.89 -4.53
C ALA A 182 16.06 -7.25 -4.75
N SER A 183 15.37 -8.38 -4.60
CA SER A 183 15.95 -9.71 -4.76
C SER A 183 16.34 -10.01 -6.21
N ALA A 184 17.32 -10.90 -6.40
CA ALA A 184 17.87 -11.24 -7.72
C ALA A 184 16.83 -11.71 -8.74
N GLU A 185 15.82 -12.45 -8.28
CA GLU A 185 14.73 -12.96 -9.14
C GLU A 185 13.61 -11.94 -9.35
N ASN A 186 13.23 -11.19 -8.30
CA ASN A 186 12.12 -10.24 -8.43
C ASN A 186 12.53 -9.00 -9.23
N ARG A 187 13.80 -8.56 -9.18
CA ARG A 187 14.26 -7.39 -9.94
C ARG A 187 14.13 -7.56 -11.45
N LYS A 188 14.06 -8.81 -11.95
CA LYS A 188 13.90 -9.12 -13.38
C LYS A 188 12.61 -8.53 -13.97
N ILE A 189 11.60 -8.24 -13.16
CA ILE A 189 10.37 -7.56 -13.62
C ILE A 189 10.65 -6.16 -14.21
N PHE A 190 11.79 -5.55 -13.89
CA PHE A 190 12.19 -4.22 -14.35
C PHE A 190 13.24 -4.25 -15.47
N SER A 191 13.63 -5.42 -15.99
CA SER A 191 14.69 -5.52 -17.00
C SER A 191 14.39 -4.79 -18.31
N PHE A 192 13.10 -4.57 -18.63
CA PHE A 192 12.70 -3.80 -19.80
C PHE A 192 13.26 -2.37 -19.79
N LEU A 193 13.55 -1.80 -18.61
CA LEU A 193 14.07 -0.45 -18.48
C LEU A 193 15.44 -0.28 -19.16
N ASP A 194 16.23 -1.35 -19.24
CA ASP A 194 17.55 -1.34 -19.86
C ASP A 194 17.47 -1.28 -21.39
N THR A 195 16.31 -1.66 -21.97
CA THR A 195 16.10 -1.70 -23.42
C THR A 195 15.29 -0.51 -23.96
N LEU A 196 14.75 0.35 -23.08
CA LEU A 196 13.95 1.50 -23.51
C LEU A 196 14.83 2.65 -23.99
N ASP A 197 14.47 3.22 -25.14
CA ASP A 197 15.00 4.51 -25.57
C ASP A 197 14.48 5.66 -24.68
N ALA A 198 15.16 6.81 -24.75
CA ALA A 198 14.84 7.97 -23.92
C ALA A 198 13.43 8.54 -24.12
N LYS A 199 12.86 8.45 -25.33
CA LYS A 199 11.51 8.93 -25.63
C LYS A 199 10.46 7.99 -25.03
N THR A 200 10.67 6.68 -25.17
CA THR A 200 9.79 5.66 -24.61
C THR A 200 9.83 5.67 -23.07
N ARG A 201 11.02 5.87 -22.49
CA ARG A 201 11.20 5.98 -21.03
C ARG A 201 10.41 7.11 -20.38
N LYS A 202 10.12 8.21 -21.10
CA LYS A 202 9.26 9.31 -20.61
C LYS A 202 7.80 8.92 -20.40
N ARG A 203 7.36 7.79 -20.96
CA ARG A 203 5.99 7.27 -20.79
C ARG A 203 5.87 6.29 -19.62
N PHE A 204 6.99 5.98 -18.96
CA PHE A 204 7.04 5.08 -17.82
C PHE A 204 7.06 5.87 -16.51
N HIS A 205 6.09 5.58 -15.65
CA HIS A 205 5.95 6.15 -14.32
C HIS A 205 5.92 5.03 -13.28
N SER A 206 6.33 5.35 -12.05
CA SER A 206 6.45 4.36 -10.99
C SER A 206 6.13 4.94 -9.61
N PHE A 207 5.43 4.15 -8.80
CA PHE A 207 5.06 4.46 -7.43
C PHE A 207 5.35 3.25 -6.53
N GLY A 208 6.50 3.25 -5.86
CA GLY A 208 6.84 2.20 -4.91
C GLY A 208 6.26 2.50 -3.53
N LEU A 209 5.61 1.51 -2.92
CA LEU A 209 5.04 1.59 -1.57
C LEU A 209 5.79 0.62 -0.67
N SER A 210 6.28 1.07 0.48
CA SER A 210 6.81 0.16 1.51
C SER A 210 6.74 0.80 2.89
N ALA A 211 6.57 0.01 3.95
CA ALA A 211 6.82 0.52 5.30
C ALA A 211 8.33 0.59 5.61
N THR A 212 9.13 -0.24 4.94
CA THR A 212 10.56 -0.44 5.18
C THR A 212 11.31 -0.54 3.84
N PRO A 213 11.35 0.52 3.02
CA PRO A 213 11.96 0.47 1.69
C PRO A 213 13.49 0.31 1.71
N GLN A 214 14.15 0.76 2.78
CA GLN A 214 15.61 0.76 2.90
C GLN A 214 16.16 -0.64 3.25
N VAL A 215 16.20 -1.51 2.24
CA VAL A 215 16.80 -2.85 2.30
C VAL A 215 18.12 -2.91 1.53
N HIS A 216 18.90 -3.97 1.73
CA HIS A 216 20.04 -4.25 0.87
C HIS A 216 19.59 -4.30 -0.60
N GLY A 217 20.27 -3.53 -1.47
CA GLY A 217 19.90 -3.40 -2.88
C GLY A 217 18.88 -2.29 -3.19
N PHE A 218 18.44 -1.50 -2.20
CA PHE A 218 17.55 -0.36 -2.44
C PHE A 218 18.16 0.63 -3.44
N ALA A 219 19.35 1.17 -3.12
CA ALA A 219 20.04 2.15 -3.96
C ALA A 219 20.47 1.59 -5.33
N THR A 220 20.87 0.32 -5.39
CA THR A 220 21.42 -0.30 -6.61
C THR A 220 20.37 -0.93 -7.52
N HIS A 221 19.18 -1.27 -7.01
CA HIS A 221 18.15 -1.98 -7.78
C HIS A 221 16.80 -1.27 -7.76
N LEU A 222 16.28 -0.89 -6.60
CA LEU A 222 14.97 -0.26 -6.50
C LEU A 222 14.98 1.18 -6.99
N VAL A 223 15.99 1.97 -6.66
CA VAL A 223 16.08 3.38 -7.11
C VAL A 223 16.17 3.51 -8.63
N PRO A 224 17.02 2.74 -9.36
CA PRO A 224 17.03 2.78 -10.82
C PRO A 224 15.68 2.40 -11.44
N ALA A 225 15.00 1.41 -10.86
CA ALA A 225 13.73 0.88 -11.35
C ALA A 225 12.54 1.80 -11.07
N LEU A 226 12.34 2.16 -9.80
CA LEU A 226 11.15 2.83 -9.29
C LEU A 226 11.36 4.33 -9.03
N GLY A 227 12.60 4.81 -8.97
CA GLY A 227 12.93 6.17 -8.55
C GLY A 227 13.38 6.25 -7.08
N PRO A 228 13.87 7.42 -6.64
CA PRO A 228 14.39 7.61 -5.28
C PRO A 228 13.30 7.50 -4.22
N LEU A 229 13.70 7.28 -2.96
CA LEU A 229 12.85 7.57 -1.82
C LEU A 229 12.62 9.09 -1.79
N PHE A 230 11.37 9.52 -1.95
CA PHE A 230 11.05 10.95 -2.00
C PHE A 230 10.18 11.41 -0.83
N TYR A 231 9.43 10.51 -0.20
CA TYR A 231 8.51 10.88 0.87
C TYR A 231 8.48 9.82 1.96
N THR A 232 8.44 10.26 3.21
CA THR A 232 8.39 9.40 4.39
C THR A 232 7.25 9.85 5.30
N TYR A 233 6.40 8.90 5.68
CA TYR A 233 5.31 9.07 6.62
C TYR A 233 5.40 7.98 7.69
N GLY A 234 6.05 8.32 8.80
CA GLY A 234 6.38 7.43 9.90
C GLY A 234 5.26 7.32 10.94
N PHE A 235 5.55 6.56 12.00
CA PHE A 235 4.60 6.38 13.12
C PHE A 235 4.36 7.70 13.86
N THR A 236 5.41 8.50 14.06
CA THR A 236 5.34 9.79 14.76
C THR A 236 4.39 10.74 14.06
N GLU A 237 4.52 10.93 12.75
CA GLU A 237 3.61 11.77 11.96
C GLU A 237 2.20 11.18 11.94
N ALA A 238 2.08 9.86 11.71
CA ALA A 238 0.78 9.20 11.62
C ALA A 238 -0.05 9.27 12.91
N ILE A 239 0.60 9.18 14.07
CA ILE A 239 -0.04 9.35 15.39
C ILE A 239 -0.40 10.81 15.62
N ARG A 240 0.52 11.74 15.35
CA ARG A 240 0.29 13.19 15.52
C ARG A 240 -0.90 13.66 14.68
N ASP A 241 -1.01 13.16 13.46
CA ASP A 241 -2.04 13.55 12.50
C ASP A 241 -3.35 12.75 12.70
N GLY A 242 -3.43 11.88 13.72
CA GLY A 242 -4.63 11.09 14.05
C GLY A 242 -5.02 10.05 12.99
N VAL A 243 -4.08 9.68 12.11
CA VAL A 243 -4.30 8.72 11.02
C VAL A 243 -4.25 7.28 11.51
N ILE A 244 -3.42 7.00 12.51
CA ILE A 244 -3.38 5.70 13.20
C ILE A 244 -3.62 5.88 14.69
N ASN A 245 -4.13 4.82 15.33
CA ASN A 245 -4.35 4.83 16.77
C ASN A 245 -3.03 4.91 17.53
N GLN A 246 -3.07 5.52 18.72
CA GLN A 246 -1.96 5.45 19.67
C GLN A 246 -1.74 4.00 20.10
N VAL A 247 -0.47 3.57 20.07
CA VAL A 247 -0.05 2.24 20.49
C VAL A 247 0.92 2.35 21.65
N VAL A 248 0.76 1.49 22.65
CA VAL A 248 1.70 1.33 23.75
C VAL A 248 2.47 0.04 23.51
N ILE A 249 3.79 0.12 23.41
CA ILE A 249 4.66 -1.04 23.21
C ILE A 249 5.20 -1.49 24.57
N HIS A 250 4.89 -2.72 24.96
CA HIS A 250 5.47 -3.36 26.14
C HIS A 250 6.47 -4.44 25.67
N ASN A 251 7.75 -4.20 25.91
CA ASN A 251 8.78 -5.22 25.71
C ASN A 251 8.85 -6.07 26.99
N VAL A 252 8.49 -7.35 26.88
CA VAL A 252 8.55 -8.29 27.99
C VAL A 252 9.76 -9.20 27.78
N GLU A 253 10.76 -9.03 28.63
CA GLU A 253 11.92 -9.90 28.67
C GLU A 253 11.56 -11.21 29.38
N LEU A 254 12.00 -12.34 28.81
CA LEU A 254 11.85 -13.65 29.40
C LEU A 254 13.26 -14.17 29.71
N ALA A 255 13.51 -14.46 30.98
CA ALA A 255 14.71 -15.18 31.37
C ALA A 255 14.57 -16.66 30.98
N MET A 256 15.62 -17.23 30.39
CA MET A 256 15.71 -18.66 30.22
C MET A 256 15.81 -19.35 31.59
N THR A 257 15.30 -20.58 31.70
CA THR A 257 15.56 -21.40 32.88
C THR A 257 16.98 -21.92 32.85
N GLN A 258 17.52 -22.33 34.01
CA GLN A 258 18.87 -22.94 34.08
C GLN A 258 19.02 -24.16 33.15
N GLU A 259 17.97 -24.97 32.98
CA GLU A 259 17.97 -26.11 32.05
C GLU A 259 18.04 -25.66 30.59
N GLN A 260 17.37 -24.56 30.23
CA GLN A 260 17.39 -23.99 28.88
C GLN A 260 18.74 -23.32 28.58
N ASP A 261 19.29 -22.59 29.54
CA ASP A 261 20.64 -22.02 29.42
C ASP A 261 21.70 -23.13 29.26
N ALA A 262 21.58 -24.24 29.98
CA ALA A 262 22.50 -25.37 29.82
C ALA A 262 22.38 -26.08 28.47
N LEU A 263 21.23 -25.98 27.78
CA LEU A 263 20.97 -26.65 26.50
C LEU A 263 21.21 -25.74 25.29
N TYR A 264 21.04 -24.43 25.45
CA TYR A 264 21.04 -23.43 24.36
C TYR A 264 21.99 -22.23 24.58
N GLY A 265 22.60 -22.10 25.75
CA GLY A 265 23.52 -21.01 26.11
C GLY A 265 24.94 -21.16 25.57
#